data_AF-A0A352EXJ0-F1
#
_entry.id   AF-A0A352EXJ0-F1
#
_cell.length_a   1.000
_cell.length_b   1.000
_cell.length_c   1.000
_cell.angle_alpha   90.00
_cell.angle_beta   90.00
_cell.angle_gamma   90.00
#
_symmetry.space_group_name_H-M   'P 1'
#
loop_
_entity.id
_entity.type
_entity.pdbx_description
1 polymer ?
#
loop_
_entity_poly.entity_id
_entity_poly.type
_entity_poly.pdbx_seq_one_letter_code
_entity_poly.pdbx_strand_id
1 'polypeptide(L)'
;MLLLLFSVFGERVTFCRPHGKTLQNTRKLLVAMDDVKNDSDKLAVLFNAGDQRIQDLIRALDDGDNDISLRAQIVIRYLGNREGMKHLVEWYSKRPTEYSIAGPVPLPLTDWDYEFIERNLMPKPPETWREIGVRYIYALAIDGSERSKKALDSLLNKGASVKENTTIGLAIKQLQIARPKMLMSGKDAAKVVLENAFFIYPADRKRTKSRLVAFNGTKDKVLVELYINRGQLAEEWYHVVMSKVGRGWKFYSITPVSVS
;
A
#
# COMPACT_ATOMS: atom_id res chain seq x y z
N MET A 1 -50.01 -0.73 34.14
CA MET A 1 -48.91 -1.62 33.74
C MET A 1 -47.76 -0.73 33.27
N LEU A 2 -46.80 -0.45 34.16
CA LEU A 2 -45.70 0.49 33.95
C LEU A 2 -44.45 -0.32 33.57
N LEU A 3 -43.88 -0.09 32.39
CA LEU A 3 -42.64 -0.74 31.92
C LEU A 3 -41.47 0.23 32.11
N LEU A 4 -40.61 -0.07 33.07
CA LEU A 4 -39.34 0.62 33.31
C LEU A 4 -38.25 0.05 32.40
N LEU A 5 -37.71 0.88 31.51
CA LEU A 5 -36.52 0.61 30.70
C LEU A 5 -35.27 1.05 31.48
N PHE A 6 -34.43 0.10 31.89
CA PHE A 6 -33.09 0.37 32.42
C PHE A 6 -32.09 0.49 31.27
N SER A 7 -31.62 1.72 31.03
CA SER A 7 -30.48 1.99 30.15
C SER A 7 -29.17 1.73 30.90
N VAL A 8 -28.48 0.63 30.56
CA VAL A 8 -27.13 0.36 31.06
C VAL A 8 -26.14 1.17 30.21
N PHE A 9 -25.65 2.27 30.77
CA PHE A 9 -24.49 2.98 30.24
C PHE A 9 -23.23 2.13 30.46
N GLY A 10 -22.73 1.52 29.39
CA GLY A 10 -21.40 0.90 29.39
C GLY A 10 -20.32 1.98 29.33
N GLU A 11 -19.72 2.30 30.48
CA GLU A 11 -18.52 3.12 30.55
C GLU A 11 -17.39 2.44 29.77
N ARG A 12 -16.97 3.06 28.66
CA ARG A 12 -15.72 2.70 28.00
C ARG A 12 -14.58 3.22 28.85
N VAL A 13 -13.95 2.34 29.63
CA VAL A 13 -12.70 2.64 30.32
C VAL A 13 -11.61 2.89 29.28
N THR A 14 -11.33 4.16 29.00
CA THR A 14 -10.21 4.60 28.15
C THR A 14 -8.92 4.43 28.93
N PHE A 15 -8.26 3.28 28.78
CA PHE A 15 -6.97 3.00 29.40
C PHE A 15 -5.89 3.87 28.73
N CYS A 16 -5.56 5.01 29.33
CA CYS A 16 -4.42 5.83 28.95
C CYS A 16 -3.11 5.08 29.29
N ARG A 17 -2.60 4.27 28.36
CA ARG A 17 -1.26 3.69 28.50
C ARG A 17 -0.20 4.80 28.42
N PRO A 18 0.89 4.72 29.22
CA PRO A 18 1.98 5.70 29.17
C PRO A 18 2.63 5.71 27.78
N HIS A 19 2.46 6.83 27.07
CA HIS A 19 2.81 6.97 25.65
C HIS A 19 4.33 6.86 25.36
N GLY A 20 5.20 7.03 26.35
CA GLY A 20 6.65 6.99 26.14
C GLY A 20 7.20 5.60 25.80
N LYS A 21 6.63 4.53 26.38
CA LYS A 21 7.12 3.16 26.15
C LYS A 21 6.69 2.61 24.78
N THR A 22 5.54 3.03 24.26
CA THR A 22 5.05 2.59 22.95
C THR A 22 5.86 3.20 21.82
N LEU A 23 6.17 4.50 21.91
CA LEU A 23 6.97 5.20 20.90
C LEU A 23 8.37 4.61 20.73
N GLN A 24 9.08 4.34 21.84
CA GLN A 24 10.41 3.71 21.77
C GLN A 24 10.37 2.31 21.12
N ASN A 25 9.32 1.54 21.40
CA ASN A 25 9.13 0.22 20.79
C ASN A 25 8.82 0.34 19.30
N THR A 26 7.96 1.29 18.90
CA THR A 26 7.67 1.59 17.49
C THR A 26 8.95 1.98 16.76
N ARG A 27 9.75 2.88 17.32
CA ARG A 27 11.03 3.29 16.75
C ARG A 27 12.00 2.12 16.56
N LYS A 28 12.11 1.21 17.55
CA LYS A 28 12.92 -0.02 17.43
C LYS A 28 12.46 -0.92 16.29
N LEU A 29 11.15 -1.08 16.12
CA LEU A 29 10.59 -1.86 15.01
C LEU A 29 10.86 -1.20 13.65
N LEU A 30 10.79 0.13 13.58
CA LEU A 30 11.15 0.87 12.37
C LEU A 30 12.64 0.70 12.05
N VAL A 31 13.54 0.85 13.02
CA VAL A 31 14.99 0.62 12.81
C VAL A 31 15.28 -0.80 12.32
N ALA A 32 14.55 -1.80 12.81
CA ALA A 32 14.73 -3.19 12.42
C ALA A 32 14.18 -3.53 11.01
N MET A 33 13.41 -2.64 10.39
CA MET A 33 12.83 -2.83 9.06
C MET A 33 13.68 -2.08 8.02
N ASP A 34 14.92 -2.53 7.83
CA ASP A 34 15.89 -1.85 6.98
C ASP A 34 15.48 -1.91 5.51
N ASP A 35 15.14 -3.11 5.04
CA ASP A 35 14.67 -3.36 3.68
C ASP A 35 13.31 -4.07 3.74
N VAL A 36 12.26 -3.38 3.30
CA VAL A 36 10.88 -3.90 3.29
C VAL A 36 10.76 -5.25 2.58
N LYS A 37 11.63 -5.53 1.60
CA LYS A 37 11.66 -6.80 0.88
C LYS A 37 12.13 -7.96 1.74
N ASN A 38 13.21 -7.75 2.49
CA ASN A 38 13.86 -8.78 3.29
C ASN A 38 13.32 -8.83 4.73
N ASP A 39 12.69 -7.74 5.18
CA ASP A 39 12.17 -7.56 6.54
C ASP A 39 10.63 -7.60 6.60
N SER A 40 10.00 -8.36 5.70
CA SER A 40 8.53 -8.54 5.66
C SER A 40 7.94 -8.97 7.00
N ASP A 41 8.68 -9.74 7.82
CA ASP A 41 8.22 -10.15 9.15
C ASP A 41 8.27 -8.99 10.18
N LYS A 42 9.16 -8.00 10.01
CA LYS A 42 9.16 -6.78 10.83
C LYS A 42 8.01 -5.87 10.44
N LEU A 43 7.77 -5.72 9.13
CA LEU A 43 6.58 -5.06 8.62
C LEU A 43 5.31 -5.73 9.13
N ALA A 44 5.26 -7.07 9.16
CA ALA A 44 4.13 -7.85 9.66
C ALA A 44 3.75 -7.47 11.10
N VAL A 45 4.74 -7.26 11.98
CA VAL A 45 4.49 -6.84 13.38
C VAL A 45 3.83 -5.46 13.45
N LEU A 46 4.34 -4.48 12.69
CA LEU A 46 3.78 -3.13 12.65
C LEU A 46 2.39 -3.10 12.00
N PHE A 47 2.22 -3.84 10.90
CA PHE A 47 0.94 -3.98 10.22
C PHE A 47 -0.11 -4.65 11.12
N ASN A 48 0.28 -5.71 11.85
CA ASN A 48 -0.61 -6.41 12.77
C ASN A 48 -1.03 -5.55 13.97
N ALA A 49 -0.14 -4.72 14.50
CA ALA A 49 -0.51 -3.76 15.53
C ALA A 49 -1.57 -2.75 15.02
N GLY A 50 -1.56 -2.45 13.73
CA GLY A 50 -2.55 -1.61 13.07
C GLY A 50 -2.57 -0.19 13.63
N ASP A 51 -3.77 0.35 13.77
CA ASP A 51 -3.99 1.73 14.20
C ASP A 51 -3.58 2.01 15.65
N GLN A 52 -3.31 0.98 16.46
CA GLN A 52 -2.83 1.14 17.85
C GLN A 52 -1.49 1.87 17.94
N ARG A 53 -0.73 1.91 16.84
CA ARG A 53 0.59 2.55 16.74
C ARG A 53 0.53 3.87 15.97
N ILE A 54 -0.64 4.32 15.52
CA ILE A 54 -0.71 5.41 14.54
C ILE A 54 -0.12 6.72 15.07
N GLN A 55 -0.36 7.05 16.34
CA GLN A 55 0.19 8.25 16.97
C GLN A 55 1.72 8.21 17.09
N ASP A 56 2.28 7.02 17.33
CA ASP A 56 3.74 6.84 17.38
C ASP A 56 4.35 6.98 15.96
N LEU A 57 3.68 6.44 14.95
CA LEU A 57 4.09 6.56 13.54
C LEU A 57 4.00 8.00 13.04
N ILE A 58 2.95 8.74 13.41
CA ILE A 58 2.81 10.17 13.08
C ILE A 58 3.99 10.96 13.65
N ARG A 59 4.36 10.73 14.92
CA ARG A 59 5.55 11.38 15.52
C ARG A 59 6.84 10.99 14.82
N ALA A 60 6.97 9.74 14.40
CA ALA A 60 8.17 9.25 13.70
C ALA A 60 8.36 9.89 12.31
N LEU A 61 7.34 10.53 11.73
CA LEU A 61 7.51 11.31 10.50
C LEU A 61 8.50 12.46 10.68
N ASP A 62 8.55 13.06 11.86
CA ASP A 62 9.48 14.15 12.21
C ASP A 62 10.67 13.64 13.07
N ASP A 63 10.99 12.34 13.02
CA ASP A 63 12.23 11.82 13.62
C ASP A 63 13.46 12.48 12.95
N GLY A 64 14.49 12.79 13.74
CA GLY A 64 15.72 13.38 13.23
C GLY A 64 16.53 12.42 12.34
N ASP A 65 16.21 11.12 12.41
CA ASP A 65 16.72 10.09 11.51
C ASP A 65 15.78 9.93 10.30
N ASN A 66 16.26 10.34 9.12
CA ASN A 66 15.50 10.30 7.87
C ASN A 66 15.02 8.89 7.50
N ASP A 67 15.78 7.83 7.84
CA ASP A 67 15.37 6.46 7.52
C ASP A 67 14.18 6.02 8.37
N ILE A 68 14.11 6.50 9.62
CA ILE A 68 12.97 6.24 10.50
C ILE A 68 11.72 6.97 9.98
N SER A 69 11.87 8.22 9.56
CA SER A 69 10.79 8.95 8.90
C SER A 69 10.29 8.19 7.67
N LEU A 70 11.20 7.80 6.77
CA LEU A 70 10.86 7.06 5.55
C LEU A 70 10.11 5.74 5.85
N ARG A 71 10.61 4.96 6.81
CA ARG A 71 9.96 3.71 7.25
C ARG A 71 8.59 3.96 7.91
N ALA A 72 8.41 5.06 8.64
CA ALA A 72 7.12 5.45 9.18
C ALA A 72 6.11 5.77 8.06
N GLN A 73 6.54 6.48 7.00
CA GLN A 73 5.69 6.74 5.83
C GLN A 73 5.21 5.43 5.18
N ILE A 74 6.13 4.47 5.02
CA ILE A 74 5.83 3.14 4.46
C ILE A 74 4.71 2.47 5.25
N VAL A 75 4.87 2.39 6.58
CA VAL A 75 3.90 1.71 7.46
C VAL A 75 2.55 2.45 7.45
N ILE A 76 2.55 3.78 7.54
CA ILE A 76 1.31 4.58 7.46
C ILE A 76 0.56 4.29 6.17
N ARG A 77 1.26 4.21 5.03
CA ARG A 77 0.65 3.90 3.73
C ARG A 77 0.15 2.46 3.62
N TYR A 78 0.86 1.48 4.21
CA TYR A 78 0.35 0.09 4.28
C TYR A 78 -0.93 -0.01 5.10
N LEU A 79 -1.00 0.70 6.23
CA LEU A 79 -2.19 0.73 7.08
C LEU A 79 -3.34 1.50 6.43
N GLY A 80 -3.00 2.62 5.78
CA GLY A 80 -3.98 3.50 5.15
C GLY A 80 -4.95 4.15 6.14
N ASN A 81 -4.52 4.30 7.40
CA ASN A 81 -5.31 4.95 8.43
C ASN A 81 -5.53 6.43 8.06
N ARG A 82 -6.77 6.90 8.20
CA ARG A 82 -7.17 8.27 7.79
C ARG A 82 -6.36 9.37 8.49
N GLU A 83 -6.12 9.24 9.78
CA GLU A 83 -5.38 10.22 10.57
C GLU A 83 -3.89 10.23 10.19
N GLY A 84 -3.28 9.04 10.08
CA GLY A 84 -1.90 8.92 9.63
C GLY A 84 -1.68 9.46 8.22
N MET A 85 -2.57 9.13 7.28
CA MET A 85 -2.50 9.63 5.91
C MET A 85 -2.66 11.16 5.85
N LYS A 86 -3.54 11.74 6.67
CA LYS A 86 -3.68 13.20 6.77
C LYS A 86 -2.36 13.86 7.20
N HIS A 87 -1.76 13.39 8.29
CA HIS A 87 -0.49 13.94 8.77
C HIS A 87 0.66 13.70 7.80
N LEU A 88 0.66 12.57 7.08
CA LEU A 88 1.64 12.30 6.04
C LEU A 88 1.55 13.31 4.89
N VAL A 89 0.34 13.65 4.43
CA VAL A 89 0.12 14.69 3.40
C VAL A 89 0.55 16.08 3.89
N GLU A 90 0.25 16.42 5.13
CA GLU A 90 0.73 17.66 5.77
C GLU A 90 2.26 17.70 5.83
N TRP A 91 2.89 16.56 6.14
CA TRP A 91 4.34 16.42 6.20
C TRP A 91 5.00 16.64 4.81
N TYR A 92 4.41 16.10 3.74
CA TYR A 92 4.88 16.33 2.37
C TYR A 92 4.73 17.79 1.95
N SER A 93 3.61 18.41 2.29
CA SER A 93 3.31 19.81 1.92
C SER A 93 4.31 20.81 2.49
N LYS A 94 4.94 20.48 3.62
CA LYS A 94 6.00 21.30 4.25
C LYS A 94 7.36 21.17 3.56
N ARG A 95 7.54 20.23 2.63
CA ARG A 95 8.85 19.87 2.05
C ARG A 95 8.81 19.74 0.51
N PRO A 96 8.24 20.69 -0.25
CA PRO A 96 7.84 20.49 -1.65
C PRO A 96 8.95 20.03 -2.62
N THR A 97 10.22 20.22 -2.29
CA THR A 97 11.38 19.90 -3.12
C THR A 97 12.21 18.71 -2.64
N GLU A 98 11.96 18.20 -1.44
CA GLU A 98 12.90 17.30 -0.74
C GLU A 98 12.26 15.99 -0.23
N TYR A 99 11.02 15.69 -0.62
CA TYR A 99 10.36 14.46 -0.17
C TYR A 99 10.45 13.33 -1.20
N SER A 100 10.74 12.14 -0.69
CA SER A 100 10.54 10.88 -1.39
C SER A 100 9.25 10.24 -0.94
N ILE A 101 8.43 9.76 -1.89
CA ILE A 101 7.27 8.93 -1.55
C ILE A 101 7.75 7.49 -1.38
N ALA A 102 7.69 7.01 -0.14
CA ALA A 102 8.00 5.63 0.18
C ALA A 102 6.73 4.80 0.42
N GLY A 103 6.77 3.52 0.06
CA GLY A 103 5.68 2.57 0.33
C GLY A 103 4.53 2.59 -0.70
N PRO A 104 3.40 1.95 -0.34
CA PRO A 104 2.27 1.76 -1.25
C PRO A 104 1.49 3.06 -1.54
N VAL A 105 0.66 3.01 -2.57
CA VAL A 105 -0.40 3.99 -2.82
C VAL A 105 -1.72 3.36 -2.36
N PRO A 106 -2.22 3.69 -1.16
CA PRO A 106 -3.46 3.12 -0.63
C PRO A 106 -4.70 3.70 -1.32
N LEU A 107 -5.81 2.95 -1.28
CA LEU A 107 -7.12 3.42 -1.74
C LEU A 107 -8.04 3.91 -0.59
N PRO A 108 -9.05 4.75 -0.87
CA PRO A 108 -9.29 5.44 -2.14
C PRO A 108 -8.22 6.49 -2.43
N LEU A 109 -8.01 6.83 -3.71
CA LEU A 109 -7.12 7.92 -4.09
C LEU A 109 -7.67 9.27 -3.60
N THR A 110 -6.79 10.14 -3.15
CA THR A 110 -7.12 11.48 -2.63
C THR A 110 -6.75 12.58 -3.62
N ASP A 111 -7.21 13.82 -3.38
CA ASP A 111 -6.83 14.96 -4.22
C ASP A 111 -5.32 15.15 -4.34
N TRP A 112 -4.59 14.92 -3.22
CA TRP A 112 -3.15 15.00 -3.19
C TRP A 112 -2.47 13.99 -4.14
N ASP A 113 -3.03 12.80 -4.30
CA ASP A 113 -2.51 11.79 -5.22
C ASP A 113 -2.62 12.25 -6.68
N TYR A 114 -3.74 12.85 -7.06
CA TYR A 114 -3.93 13.41 -8.39
C TYR A 114 -3.00 14.61 -8.63
N GLU A 115 -2.86 15.49 -7.65
CA GLU A 115 -1.88 16.58 -7.72
C GLU A 115 -0.45 16.07 -7.87
N PHE A 116 -0.10 15.00 -7.16
CA PHE A 116 1.21 14.37 -7.29
C PHE A 116 1.42 13.84 -8.72
N ILE A 117 0.45 13.13 -9.29
CA ILE A 117 0.50 12.63 -10.66
C ILE A 117 0.72 13.79 -11.65
N GLU A 118 -0.08 14.85 -11.56
CA GLU A 118 -0.02 16.00 -12.46
C GLU A 118 1.29 16.79 -12.35
N ARG A 119 1.86 16.90 -11.15
CA ARG A 119 3.11 17.66 -10.95
C ARG A 119 4.38 16.83 -11.20
N ASN A 120 4.33 15.52 -10.95
CA ASN A 120 5.54 14.70 -10.89
C ASN A 120 5.64 13.64 -11.98
N LEU A 121 4.51 13.13 -12.49
CA LEU A 121 4.51 12.11 -13.54
C LEU A 121 4.19 12.75 -14.90
N MET A 122 3.09 13.49 -14.99
CA MET A 122 2.60 14.06 -16.25
C MET A 122 3.57 15.01 -16.96
N PRO A 123 4.44 15.79 -16.31
CA PRO A 123 5.41 16.64 -17.03
C PRO A 123 6.64 15.87 -17.48
N LYS A 124 6.96 14.73 -16.85
CA LYS A 124 8.22 14.00 -17.07
C LYS A 124 8.07 12.90 -18.11
N PRO A 125 9.14 12.50 -18.81
CA PRO A 125 9.12 11.33 -19.68
C PRO A 125 8.80 10.06 -18.88
N PRO A 126 7.98 9.13 -19.40
CA PRO A 126 7.61 7.91 -18.68
C PRO A 126 8.79 7.09 -18.16
N GLU A 127 9.91 7.06 -18.87
CA GLU A 127 11.13 6.35 -18.50
C GLU A 127 11.68 6.81 -17.14
N THR A 128 11.33 8.03 -16.71
CA THR A 128 11.77 8.61 -15.44
C THR A 128 10.81 8.36 -14.27
N TRP A 129 9.61 7.80 -14.50
CA TRP A 129 8.64 7.61 -13.43
C TRP A 129 9.04 6.53 -12.42
N ARG A 130 10.01 5.66 -12.78
CA ARG A 130 10.54 4.57 -11.92
C ARG A 130 9.39 3.75 -11.30
N GLU A 131 9.61 3.20 -10.10
CA GLU A 131 8.62 2.39 -9.38
C GLU A 131 7.38 3.18 -8.95
N ILE A 132 7.52 4.47 -8.64
CA ILE A 132 6.38 5.28 -8.17
C ILE A 132 5.31 5.43 -9.27
N GLY A 133 5.73 5.54 -10.54
CA GLY A 133 4.81 5.50 -11.68
C GLY A 133 4.02 4.20 -11.75
N VAL A 134 4.68 3.06 -11.56
CA VAL A 134 4.04 1.73 -11.56
C VAL A 134 3.01 1.61 -10.43
N ARG A 135 3.35 2.10 -9.22
CA ARG A 135 2.44 2.11 -8.07
C ARG A 135 1.17 2.92 -8.37
N TYR A 136 1.31 4.11 -8.96
CA TYR A 136 0.15 4.94 -9.34
C TYR A 136 -0.67 4.34 -10.50
N ILE A 137 -0.02 3.74 -11.50
CA ILE A 137 -0.71 3.03 -12.59
C ILE A 137 -1.61 1.93 -12.02
N TYR A 138 -1.09 1.11 -11.10
CA TYR A 138 -1.89 0.08 -10.45
C TYR A 138 -2.99 0.68 -9.57
N ALA A 139 -2.68 1.69 -8.75
CA ALA A 139 -3.65 2.34 -7.87
C ALA A 139 -4.84 2.94 -8.67
N LEU A 140 -4.57 3.62 -9.78
CA LEU A 140 -5.61 4.16 -10.66
C LEU A 140 -6.46 3.06 -11.28
N ALA A 141 -5.84 1.95 -11.70
CA ALA A 141 -6.57 0.80 -12.25
C ALA A 141 -7.53 0.17 -11.22
N ILE A 142 -7.10 0.03 -9.96
CA ILE A 142 -7.93 -0.59 -8.89
C ILE A 142 -8.98 0.37 -8.29
N ASP A 143 -8.74 1.68 -8.31
CA ASP A 143 -9.69 2.68 -7.81
C ASP A 143 -10.99 2.64 -8.62
N GLY A 144 -10.87 2.83 -9.93
CA GLY A 144 -11.95 2.68 -10.90
C GLY A 144 -12.98 3.82 -10.88
N SER A 145 -12.78 4.90 -10.11
CA SER A 145 -13.57 6.14 -10.24
C SER A 145 -13.38 6.78 -11.62
N GLU A 146 -14.34 7.60 -12.07
CA GLU A 146 -14.22 8.31 -13.35
C GLU A 146 -12.98 9.20 -13.43
N ARG A 147 -12.59 9.82 -12.31
CA ARG A 147 -11.35 10.61 -12.22
C ARG A 147 -10.11 9.73 -12.37
N SER A 148 -10.07 8.57 -11.70
CA SER A 148 -8.96 7.63 -11.82
C SER A 148 -8.83 7.05 -13.24
N LYS A 149 -9.94 6.76 -13.91
CA LYS A 149 -9.94 6.27 -15.30
C LYS A 149 -9.34 7.30 -16.24
N LYS A 150 -9.78 8.57 -16.15
CA LYS A 150 -9.22 9.66 -16.98
C LYS A 150 -7.72 9.85 -16.76
N ALA A 151 -7.28 9.85 -15.50
CA ALA A 151 -5.86 9.96 -15.17
C ALA A 151 -5.06 8.74 -15.64
N LEU A 152 -5.62 7.53 -15.52
CA LEU A 152 -5.01 6.31 -16.05
C LEU A 152 -4.87 6.39 -17.56
N ASP A 153 -5.93 6.74 -18.29
CA ASP A 153 -5.91 6.85 -19.76
C ASP A 153 -4.84 7.86 -20.22
N SER A 154 -4.70 8.99 -19.53
CA SER A 154 -3.62 9.96 -19.78
C SER A 154 -2.23 9.36 -19.59
N LEU A 155 -2.00 8.61 -18.50
CA LEU A 155 -0.72 7.95 -18.25
C LEU A 155 -0.43 6.82 -19.26
N LEU A 156 -1.44 6.01 -19.61
CA LEU A 156 -1.30 4.93 -20.59
C LEU A 156 -1.00 5.48 -21.98
N ASN A 157 -1.70 6.53 -22.42
CA ASN A 157 -1.45 7.19 -23.71
C ASN A 157 -0.06 7.79 -23.76
N LYS A 158 0.36 8.47 -22.68
CA LYS A 158 1.71 9.05 -22.59
C LYS A 158 2.79 7.97 -22.56
N GLY A 159 2.53 6.84 -21.92
CA GLY A 159 3.44 5.71 -21.81
C GLY A 159 3.41 4.73 -22.99
N ALA A 160 2.59 4.96 -24.02
CA ALA A 160 2.41 4.01 -25.12
C ALA A 160 3.67 3.75 -25.95
N SER A 161 4.61 4.71 -25.98
CA SER A 161 5.90 4.57 -26.69
C SER A 161 7.01 3.93 -25.85
N VAL A 162 6.74 3.63 -24.57
CA VAL A 162 7.75 3.08 -23.66
C VAL A 162 8.06 1.65 -24.05
N LYS A 163 9.35 1.31 -24.12
CA LYS A 163 9.79 -0.05 -24.41
C LYS A 163 9.22 -1.03 -23.39
N GLU A 164 8.70 -2.14 -23.89
CA GLU A 164 8.08 -3.19 -23.07
C GLU A 164 9.05 -3.82 -22.07
N ASN A 165 10.36 -3.75 -22.30
CA ASN A 165 11.36 -4.32 -21.39
C ASN A 165 11.64 -3.46 -20.14
N THR A 166 10.91 -2.36 -19.95
CA THR A 166 10.96 -1.54 -18.73
C THR A 166 9.81 -1.91 -17.79
N THR A 167 9.98 -1.73 -16.48
CA THR A 167 8.92 -2.03 -15.50
C THR A 167 7.61 -1.28 -15.80
N ILE A 168 7.70 -0.05 -16.29
CA ILE A 168 6.54 0.76 -16.68
C ILE A 168 5.89 0.20 -17.94
N GLY A 169 6.68 -0.12 -18.97
CA GLY A 169 6.18 -0.75 -20.19
C GLY A 169 5.46 -2.07 -19.90
N LEU A 170 6.02 -2.90 -19.02
CA LEU A 170 5.36 -4.14 -18.57
C LEU A 170 4.03 -3.85 -17.86
N ALA A 171 4.00 -2.90 -16.91
CA ALA A 171 2.78 -2.55 -16.18
C ALA A 171 1.66 -2.04 -17.11
N ILE A 172 2.01 -1.19 -18.08
CA ILE A 172 1.10 -0.68 -19.11
C ILE A 172 0.54 -1.83 -19.94
N LYS A 173 1.41 -2.71 -20.46
CA LYS A 173 1.03 -3.85 -21.27
C LYS A 173 0.12 -4.82 -20.51
N GLN A 174 0.41 -5.08 -19.25
CA GLN A 174 -0.43 -5.95 -18.41
C GLN A 174 -1.85 -5.40 -18.26
N LEU A 175 -2.02 -4.09 -18.08
CA LEU A 175 -3.34 -3.46 -17.98
C LEU A 175 -4.14 -3.48 -19.29
N GLN A 176 -3.48 -3.59 -20.43
CA GLN A 176 -4.15 -3.79 -21.72
C GLN A 176 -4.69 -5.22 -21.87
N ILE A 177 -4.00 -6.21 -21.28
CA ILE A 177 -4.37 -7.62 -21.35
C ILE A 177 -5.43 -7.96 -20.29
N ALA A 178 -5.29 -7.42 -19.09
CA ALA A 178 -6.13 -7.78 -17.94
C ALA A 178 -6.57 -6.53 -17.16
N ARG A 179 -7.85 -6.53 -16.76
CA ARG A 179 -8.42 -5.51 -15.88
C ARG A 179 -8.59 -6.06 -14.46
N PRO A 180 -8.46 -5.22 -13.42
CA PRO A 180 -8.74 -5.64 -12.05
C PRO A 180 -10.19 -6.11 -11.93
N LYS A 181 -10.38 -7.19 -11.18
CA LYS A 181 -11.70 -7.75 -10.85
C LYS A 181 -11.92 -7.68 -9.34
N MET A 182 -13.18 -7.61 -8.94
CA MET A 182 -13.54 -7.78 -7.52
C MET A 182 -13.16 -9.20 -7.07
N LEU A 183 -12.59 -9.32 -5.87
CA LEU A 183 -12.10 -10.60 -5.35
C LEU A 183 -13.21 -11.28 -4.57
N MET A 184 -13.70 -12.40 -5.10
CA MET A 184 -14.68 -13.24 -4.42
C MET A 184 -14.02 -13.95 -3.24
N SER A 185 -14.81 -14.24 -2.21
CA SER A 185 -14.33 -14.83 -0.96
C SER A 185 -13.69 -16.21 -1.20
N GLY A 186 -12.38 -16.32 -0.94
CA GLY A 186 -11.68 -17.58 -0.76
C GLY A 186 -11.23 -17.73 0.69
N LYS A 187 -11.02 -18.98 1.14
CA LYS A 187 -10.51 -19.25 2.52
C LYS A 187 -9.05 -18.84 2.69
N ASP A 188 -8.28 -18.78 1.59
CA ASP A 188 -6.86 -18.43 1.57
C ASP A 188 -6.64 -17.12 0.82
N ALA A 189 -6.30 -16.06 1.56
CA ALA A 189 -6.07 -14.73 1.01
C ALA A 189 -4.90 -14.69 0.02
N ALA A 190 -3.82 -15.45 0.26
CA ALA A 190 -2.63 -15.43 -0.59
C ALA A 190 -2.94 -16.05 -1.96
N LYS A 191 -3.67 -17.17 -1.95
CA LYS A 191 -4.14 -17.83 -3.19
C LYS A 191 -5.09 -16.94 -3.99
N VAL A 192 -6.06 -16.30 -3.32
CA VAL A 192 -7.01 -15.39 -3.97
C VAL A 192 -6.30 -14.22 -4.65
N VAL A 193 -5.28 -13.64 -4.00
CA VAL A 193 -4.46 -12.58 -4.62
C VAL A 193 -3.78 -13.10 -5.88
N LEU A 194 -3.11 -14.26 -5.83
CA LEU A 194 -2.38 -14.81 -6.97
C LEU A 194 -3.30 -15.13 -8.16
N GLU A 195 -4.45 -15.75 -7.92
CA GLU A 195 -5.42 -16.10 -8.96
C GLU A 195 -5.93 -14.86 -9.72
N ASN A 196 -6.01 -13.72 -9.03
CA ASN A 196 -6.54 -12.46 -9.54
C ASN A 196 -5.47 -11.38 -9.79
N ALA A 197 -4.19 -11.74 -9.73
CA ALA A 197 -3.08 -10.81 -9.96
C ALA A 197 -3.03 -10.40 -11.44
N PHE A 198 -3.78 -9.36 -11.81
CA PHE A 198 -3.80 -8.79 -13.16
C PHE A 198 -2.46 -8.14 -13.52
N PHE A 199 -1.68 -7.76 -12.50
CA PHE A 199 -0.33 -7.20 -12.59
C PHE A 199 0.77 -8.28 -12.67
N ILE A 200 0.40 -9.53 -12.93
CA ILE A 200 1.31 -10.65 -13.19
C ILE A 200 0.91 -11.29 -14.50
N TYR A 201 1.89 -11.47 -15.40
CA TYR A 201 1.63 -12.14 -16.67
C TYR A 201 1.08 -13.56 -16.44
N PRO A 202 0.08 -14.00 -17.24
CA PRO A 202 -0.50 -15.33 -17.08
C PRO A 202 0.54 -16.46 -17.09
N ALA A 203 1.58 -16.35 -17.93
CA ALA A 203 2.65 -17.34 -18.04
C ALA A 203 3.52 -17.45 -16.76
N ASP A 204 3.60 -16.38 -15.97
CA ASP A 204 4.43 -16.31 -14.77
C ASP A 204 3.72 -16.84 -13.53
N ARG A 205 2.39 -16.87 -13.52
CA ARG A 205 1.60 -17.30 -12.34
C ARG A 205 1.99 -18.68 -11.82
N LYS A 206 2.37 -19.61 -12.72
CA LYS A 206 2.84 -20.95 -12.35
C LYS A 206 4.21 -20.97 -11.65
N ARG A 207 4.98 -19.89 -11.78
CA ARG A 207 6.28 -19.66 -11.15
C ARG A 207 6.20 -18.69 -9.97
N THR A 208 5.02 -18.13 -9.72
CA THR A 208 4.78 -17.21 -8.62
C THR A 208 4.43 -17.98 -7.36
N LYS A 209 5.13 -17.65 -6.26
CA LYS A 209 4.76 -18.08 -4.91
C LYS A 209 4.01 -16.94 -4.24
N SER A 210 2.99 -17.28 -3.46
CA SER A 210 2.22 -16.34 -2.65
C SER A 210 2.32 -16.69 -1.17
N ARG A 211 2.53 -15.69 -0.31
CA ARG A 211 2.64 -15.86 1.14
C ARG A 211 1.74 -14.85 1.85
N LEU A 212 0.92 -15.34 2.79
CA LEU A 212 0.24 -14.47 3.74
C LEU A 212 1.27 -13.92 4.72
N VAL A 213 1.43 -12.59 4.76
CA VAL A 213 2.37 -11.93 5.66
C VAL A 213 1.69 -11.62 6.98
N ALA A 214 0.58 -10.89 6.96
CA ALA A 214 -0.15 -10.53 8.16
C ALA A 214 -1.59 -10.08 7.88
N PHE A 215 -2.46 -10.22 8.89
CA PHE A 215 -3.67 -9.41 9.01
C PHE A 215 -3.38 -8.19 9.90
N ASN A 216 -4.03 -7.06 9.63
CA ASN A 216 -3.98 -5.94 10.56
C ASN A 216 -4.79 -6.23 11.84
N GLY A 217 -4.67 -5.39 12.86
CA GLY A 217 -5.25 -5.64 14.19
C GLY A 217 -6.77 -5.87 14.18
N THR A 218 -7.48 -5.16 13.29
CA THR A 218 -8.93 -5.28 13.09
C THR A 218 -9.33 -6.38 12.09
N LYS A 219 -8.36 -7.03 11.44
CA LYS A 219 -8.53 -8.08 10.43
C LYS A 219 -9.43 -7.67 9.24
N ASP A 220 -9.56 -6.37 9.00
CA ASP A 220 -10.21 -5.80 7.81
C ASP A 220 -9.23 -5.58 6.67
N LYS A 221 -7.91 -5.72 6.92
CA LYS A 221 -6.87 -5.71 5.89
C LYS A 221 -5.96 -6.91 6.03
N VAL A 222 -5.42 -7.33 4.89
CA VAL A 222 -4.46 -8.42 4.80
C VAL A 222 -3.33 -8.02 3.87
N LEU A 223 -2.09 -8.29 4.30
CA LEU A 223 -0.88 -8.12 3.53
C LEU A 223 -0.42 -9.47 2.99
N VAL A 224 -0.26 -9.55 1.68
CA VAL A 224 0.20 -10.72 0.95
C VAL A 224 1.45 -10.34 0.18
N GLU A 225 2.42 -11.24 0.19
CA GLU A 225 3.64 -11.15 -0.60
C GLU A 225 3.54 -12.11 -1.78
N LEU A 226 3.92 -11.63 -2.97
CA LEU A 226 4.09 -12.45 -4.16
C LEU A 226 5.55 -12.39 -4.60
N TYR A 227 6.11 -13.56 -4.92
CA TYR A 227 7.47 -13.70 -5.43
C TYR A 227 7.43 -14.45 -6.76
N ILE A 228 7.93 -13.82 -7.81
CA ILE A 228 7.99 -14.38 -9.17
C ILE A 228 9.43 -14.76 -9.46
N ASN A 229 9.69 -16.04 -9.68
CA ASN A 229 11.01 -16.52 -10.05
C ASN A 229 11.08 -16.85 -11.54
N ARG A 230 11.77 -16.00 -12.33
CA ARG A 230 12.09 -16.30 -13.74
C ARG A 230 13.56 -16.69 -13.95
N GLY A 231 14.28 -16.98 -12.87
CA GLY A 231 15.73 -17.18 -12.83
C GLY A 231 16.42 -16.17 -11.91
N GLN A 232 17.70 -16.40 -11.59
CA GLN A 232 18.46 -15.61 -10.61
C GLN A 232 18.55 -14.10 -10.90
N LEU A 233 18.38 -13.70 -12.16
CA LEU A 233 18.51 -12.30 -12.60
C LEU A 233 17.18 -11.66 -12.99
N ALA A 234 16.05 -12.34 -12.78
CA ALA A 234 14.73 -11.88 -13.21
C ALA A 234 13.69 -12.23 -12.14
N GLU A 235 13.96 -11.78 -10.92
CA GLU A 235 13.08 -11.94 -9.78
C GLU A 235 12.24 -10.69 -9.56
N GLU A 236 10.97 -10.89 -9.22
CA GLU A 236 10.07 -9.80 -8.86
C GLU A 236 9.38 -10.09 -7.54
N TRP A 237 9.32 -9.07 -6.69
CA TRP A 237 8.60 -9.10 -5.42
C TRP A 237 7.51 -8.05 -5.39
N TYR A 238 6.32 -8.46 -5.00
CA TYR A 238 5.17 -7.58 -4.80
C TYR A 238 4.62 -7.73 -3.40
N HIS A 239 4.30 -6.59 -2.79
CA HIS A 239 3.40 -6.53 -1.66
C HIS A 239 2.02 -6.08 -2.12
N VAL A 240 1.01 -6.81 -1.69
CA VAL A 240 -0.38 -6.59 -2.02
C VAL A 240 -1.17 -6.48 -0.74
N VAL A 241 -1.83 -5.34 -0.54
CA VAL A 241 -2.81 -5.20 0.53
C VAL A 241 -4.18 -5.43 -0.07
N MET A 242 -5.00 -6.23 0.59
CA MET A 242 -6.44 -6.28 0.35
C MET A 242 -7.19 -5.71 1.54
N SER A 243 -8.32 -5.06 1.27
CA SER A 243 -9.26 -4.61 2.29
C SER A 243 -10.60 -5.34 2.16
N LYS A 244 -11.25 -5.56 3.30
CA LYS A 244 -12.55 -6.23 3.36
C LYS A 244 -13.64 -5.25 2.98
N VAL A 245 -14.48 -5.61 2.02
CA VAL A 245 -15.64 -4.82 1.58
C VAL A 245 -16.87 -5.72 1.61
N GLY A 246 -17.76 -5.49 2.58
CA GLY A 246 -18.88 -6.38 2.85
C GLY A 246 -18.41 -7.80 3.19
N ARG A 247 -18.76 -8.77 2.33
CA ARG A 247 -18.35 -10.18 2.46
C ARG A 247 -17.12 -10.55 1.62
N GLY A 248 -16.66 -9.65 0.76
CA GLY A 248 -15.55 -9.89 -0.16
C GLY A 248 -14.28 -9.16 0.24
N TRP A 249 -13.25 -9.34 -0.60
CA TRP A 249 -12.00 -8.58 -0.53
C TRP A 249 -11.87 -7.72 -1.79
N LYS A 250 -11.22 -6.57 -1.66
CA LYS A 250 -10.80 -5.75 -2.79
C LYS A 250 -9.31 -5.47 -2.66
N PHE A 251 -8.61 -5.36 -3.79
CA PHE A 251 -7.28 -4.77 -3.78
C PHE A 251 -7.33 -3.38 -3.15
N TYR A 252 -6.41 -3.15 -2.22
CA TYR A 252 -6.23 -1.89 -1.51
C TYR A 252 -4.99 -1.16 -1.99
N SER A 253 -3.91 -1.90 -2.25
CA SER A 253 -2.70 -1.40 -2.88
C SER A 253 -1.90 -2.56 -3.48
N ILE A 254 -1.13 -2.27 -4.53
CA ILE A 254 -0.19 -3.20 -5.17
C ILE A 254 1.14 -2.47 -5.31
N THR A 255 2.20 -3.04 -4.75
CA THR A 255 3.51 -2.38 -4.67
C THR A 255 4.60 -3.32 -5.15
N PRO A 256 5.28 -3.03 -6.28
CA PRO A 256 6.57 -3.66 -6.54
C PRO A 256 7.55 -3.22 -5.46
N VAL A 257 8.16 -4.19 -4.78
CA VAL A 257 9.16 -3.97 -3.71
C VAL A 257 10.57 -4.18 -4.24
N SER A 258 10.71 -5.01 -5.27
CA SER A 258 11.96 -5.19 -6.00
C SER A 258 11.65 -5.84 -7.34
N VAL A 259 12.24 -5.31 -8.40
CA VAL A 259 12.14 -5.80 -9.77
C VAL A 259 13.55 -5.79 -10.32
N SER A 260 14.09 -6.97 -10.61
CA SER A 260 15.43 -7.16 -11.20
C SER A 260 15.34 -7.48 -12.69
#